data_AF-A0A447TXL3-F1
#
_entry.id   AF-A0A447TXL3-F1
#
_cell.length_a   1.000
_cell.length_b   1.000
_cell.length_c   1.000
_cell.angle_alpha   90.00
_cell.angle_beta   90.00
_cell.angle_gamma   90.00
#
_symmetry.space_group_name_H-M   'P 1'
#
loop_
_entity.id
_entity.type
_entity.pdbx_description
1 polymer ?
#
loop_
_entity_poly.entity_id
_entity_poly.type
_entity_poly.pdbx_seq_one_letter_code
_entity_poly.pdbx_strand_id
1 'polypeptide(L)' 'MGRRGSVKTELCKALANFMFDSDDAMVRIDMSEFMEKHSVSRLVGAPPGYVGYEEGGYLTEAVRRRPYSVILFG' A
#
# COMPACT_ATOMS: atom_id res chain seq x y z
N MET A 1 -7.14 -13.97 4.53
CA MET A 1 -6.18 -14.32 3.45
C MET A 1 -6.91 -14.77 2.19
N GLY A 2 -7.08 -13.86 1.22
CA GLY A 2 -7.59 -14.19 -0.11
C GLY A 2 -6.45 -14.67 -1.02
N ARG A 3 -6.65 -15.84 -1.64
CA ARG A 3 -5.72 -16.53 -2.58
C ARG A 3 -4.95 -15.55 -3.47
N ARG A 4 -3.63 -15.79 -3.60
CA ARG A 4 -2.83 -15.32 -4.75
C ARG A 4 -3.61 -15.64 -6.03
N GLY A 5 -4.02 -14.61 -6.79
CA GLY A 5 -4.82 -14.76 -8.01
C GLY A 5 -6.30 -14.33 -7.93
N SER A 6 -6.68 -13.42 -7.02
CA SER A 6 -8.01 -12.80 -7.08
C SER A 6 -8.14 -11.87 -8.30
N VAL A 7 -9.33 -11.77 -8.91
CA VAL A 7 -9.60 -10.89 -10.07
C VAL A 7 -9.16 -9.45 -9.83
N LYS A 8 -9.29 -8.97 -8.59
CA LYS A 8 -8.80 -7.64 -8.17
C LYS A 8 -7.29 -7.50 -8.37
N THR A 9 -6.51 -8.53 -8.03
CA THR A 9 -5.05 -8.53 -8.19
C THR A 9 -4.67 -8.48 -9.68
N GLU A 10 -5.31 -9.31 -10.50
CA GLU A 10 -5.02 -9.34 -11.94
C GLU A 10 -5.45 -8.05 -12.65
N LEU A 11 -6.58 -7.45 -12.25
CA LEU A 11 -7.01 -6.16 -12.76
C LEU A 11 -6.04 -5.04 -12.35
N CYS A 12 -5.56 -5.03 -11.11
CA CYS A 12 -4.57 -4.04 -10.66
C CYS A 12 -3.23 -4.17 -11.38
N LYS A 13 -2.75 -5.39 -11.65
CA LYS A 13 -1.56 -5.64 -12.48
C LYS A 13 -1.75 -5.13 -13.91
N ALA A 14 -2.87 -5.49 -14.55
CA ALA A 14 -3.19 -5.01 -15.89
C ALA A 14 -3.27 -3.47 -15.95
N LEU A 15 -3.84 -2.84 -14.91
CA LEU A 15 -3.88 -1.38 -14.80
C LEU A 15 -2.48 -0.78 -14.59
N ALA A 16 -1.64 -1.39 -13.77
CA ALA A 16 -0.26 -0.95 -13.53
C ALA A 16 0.59 -1.01 -14.80
N ASN A 17 0.50 -2.12 -15.55
CA ASN A 17 1.12 -2.23 -16.87
C ASN A 17 0.55 -1.19 -17.86
N PHE A 18 -0.77 -1.02 -17.92
CA PHE A 18 -1.39 -0.08 -18.85
C PHE A 18 -1.00 1.38 -18.59
N MET A 19 -0.94 1.78 -17.31
CA MET A 19 -0.65 3.17 -16.93
C MET A 19 0.85 3.48 -16.85
N PHE A 20 1.67 2.50 -16.46
CA PHE A 20 3.06 2.73 -16.04
C PHE A 20 4.07 1.76 -16.69
N ASP A 21 3.64 0.94 -17.64
CA ASP A 21 4.47 -0.04 -18.37
C ASP A 21 5.25 -1.00 -17.43
N SER A 22 4.68 -1.27 -16.25
CA SER A 22 5.34 -2.09 -15.22
C SER A 22 4.34 -2.69 -14.24
N ASP A 23 4.31 -4.01 -14.15
CA ASP A 23 3.57 -4.75 -13.09
C ASP A 23 4.09 -4.40 -11.69
N ASP A 24 5.37 -4.05 -11.57
CA ASP A 24 5.97 -3.65 -10.30
C ASP A 24 5.43 -2.30 -9.80
N ALA A 25 4.74 -1.53 -10.66
CA ALA A 25 4.03 -0.33 -10.24
C ALA A 25 2.77 -0.64 -9.41
N MET A 26 2.42 -1.90 -9.18
CA MET A 26 1.41 -2.27 -8.20
C MET A 26 2.00 -2.38 -6.78
N VAL A 27 1.54 -1.53 -5.86
CA VAL A 27 1.81 -1.63 -4.43
C VAL A 27 0.67 -2.38 -3.76
N ARG A 28 0.97 -3.48 -3.07
CA ARG A 28 -0.03 -4.28 -2.35
C ARG A 28 0.11 -4.07 -0.84
N ILE A 29 -1.00 -3.78 -0.18
CA ILE A 29 -1.10 -3.59 1.27
C ILE A 29 -2.08 -4.62 1.82
N ASP A 30 -1.60 -5.49 2.72
CA ASP A 30 -2.46 -6.46 3.40
C ASP A 30 -3.17 -5.78 4.58
N MET A 31 -4.47 -5.54 4.45
CA MET A 31 -5.23 -4.82 5.47
C MET A 31 -5.48 -5.66 6.72
N SER A 32 -5.25 -6.98 6.68
CA SER A 32 -5.39 -7.84 7.85
C SER A 32 -4.38 -7.49 8.95
N GLU A 33 -3.24 -6.91 8.60
CA GLU A 33 -2.23 -6.41 9.55
C GLU A 33 -2.62 -5.08 10.23
N PHE A 34 -3.65 -4.40 9.69
CA PHE A 34 -4.04 -3.05 10.10
C PHE A 34 -5.45 -2.95 10.68
N MET A 35 -6.10 -4.08 10.99
CA MET A 35 -7.49 -4.09 11.48
C MET A 35 -7.64 -3.51 12.91
N GLU A 36 -6.57 -3.48 13.70
CA GLU A 36 -6.60 -2.87 15.03
C GLU A 36 -6.45 -1.35 14.95
N LYS A 37 -7.15 -0.63 15.83
CA LYS A 37 -7.19 0.85 15.84
C LYS A 37 -5.80 1.49 15.99
N HIS A 38 -4.89 0.82 16.72
CA HIS A 38 -3.50 1.25 16.90
C HIS A 38 -2.59 0.88 15.73
N SER A 39 -3.02 -0.04 14.86
CA SER A 39 -2.26 -0.47 13.69
C SER A 39 -2.46 0.49 12.51
N VAL A 40 -3.60 1.17 12.43
CA VAL A 40 -3.88 2.18 11.38
C VAL A 40 -2.89 3.34 11.39
N SER A 41 -2.39 3.76 12.56
CA SER A 41 -1.36 4.81 12.63
C SER A 41 -0.04 4.37 12.01
N ARG A 42 0.30 3.07 12.00
CA ARG A 42 1.48 2.53 11.30
C ARG A 42 1.31 2.55 9.77
N LEU A 43 0.08 2.54 9.28
CA LEU A 43 -0.21 2.61 7.85
C LEU A 43 0.09 4.01 7.28
N VAL A 44 -0.32 5.06 7.98
CA VAL A 44 -0.23 6.46 7.49
C VAL A 44 0.96 7.22 8.10
N GLY A 45 1.42 6.81 9.27
CA GLY A 45 2.46 7.49 10.05
C GLY A 45 1.88 8.13 11.30
N ALA A 46 2.74 8.35 12.30
CA ALA A 46 2.34 9.05 13.51
C ALA A 46 2.12 10.55 13.21
N PRO A 47 1.32 11.29 13.99
CA PRO A 47 1.22 12.75 13.86
C PRO A 47 2.54 13.44 14.26
N PRO A 48 2.78 14.70 13.81
CA PRO A 48 3.91 15.49 14.29
C PRO A 48 3.96 15.55 15.83
N GLY A 49 5.13 15.28 16.40
CA GLY A 49 5.33 15.27 17.86
C GLY A 49 5.05 13.93 18.55
N TYR A 50 4.64 12.88 17.81
CA TYR A 50 4.54 11.51 18.31
C TYR A 50 5.73 10.66 17.87
N VAL A 51 6.06 9.63 18.66
CA VAL A 51 7.09 8.64 18.31
C VAL A 51 6.73 7.98 16.98
N GLY A 52 7.68 7.91 16.04
CA GLY A 52 7.47 7.36 14.70
C GLY A 52 7.01 8.37 13.64
N TYR A 53 6.97 9.68 13.94
CA TYR A 53 6.63 10.71 12.94
C TYR A 53 7.63 10.74 11.76
N GLU A 54 8.94 10.65 12.05
CA GLU A 54 9.98 10.71 11.03
C GLU A 54 10.12 9.41 10.22
N GLU A 55 9.58 8.30 10.72
CA GLU A 55 9.60 6.99 10.04
C GLU A 55 8.56 6.90 8.92
N GLY A 56 7.53 7.76 8.95
CA GLY A 56 6.40 7.72 8.03
C GLY A 56 5.51 6.50 8.23
N GLY A 57 4.41 6.45 7.49
CA GLY A 57 3.56 5.26 7.41
C GLY A 57 3.99 4.29 6.32
N TYR A 58 3.61 3.03 6.47
CA TYR A 58 3.83 2.01 5.44
C TYR A 58 3.30 2.44 4.06
N LEU A 59 2.09 3.00 4.00
CA LEU A 59 1.48 3.50 2.76
C LEU A 59 2.20 4.75 2.25
N THR A 60 2.48 5.71 3.13
CA THR A 60 3.09 6.98 2.71
C THR A 60 4.49 6.77 2.17
N GLU A 61 5.28 5.88 2.79
CA GLU A 61 6.61 5.53 2.32
C GLU A 61 6.58 4.71 1.02
N ALA A 62 5.63 3.80 0.88
CA ALA A 62 5.45 3.05 -0.37
C ALA A 62 5.13 3.99 -1.55
N VAL A 63 4.21 4.94 -1.35
CA VAL A 63 3.88 5.95 -2.37
C VAL A 63 5.03 6.92 -2.60
N ARG A 64 5.74 7.35 -1.55
CA ARG A 64 6.91 8.24 -1.68
C ARG A 64 8.02 7.62 -2.53
N ARG A 65 8.27 6.32 -2.38
CA ARG A 65 9.24 5.57 -3.18
C ARG A 65 8.76 5.35 -4.62
N ARG A 66 7.45 5.20 -4.84
CA ARG A 66 6.86 4.98 -6.16
C ARG A 66 5.58 5.79 -6.36
N PRO A 67 5.69 7.10 -6.67
CA PRO A 67 4.54 8.00 -6.74
C PRO A 67 3.53 7.61 -7.82
N TYR A 68 4.03 7.01 -8.91
CA TYR A 68 3.22 6.45 -9.99
C TYR A 68 3.00 4.97 -9.74
N SER A 69 1.93 4.65 -9.01
CA SER A 69 1.60 3.28 -8.64
C SER A 69 0.10 3.04 -8.55
N VAL A 70 -0.29 1.78 -8.72
CA VAL A 70 -1.64 1.28 -8.41
C VAL A 70 -1.60 0.66 -7.02
N ILE A 71 -2.48 1.09 -6.12
CA ILE A 71 -2.50 0.59 -4.75
C ILE A 71 -3.64 -0.42 -4.58
N LEU A 72 -3.29 -1.64 -4.18
CA LEU A 72 -4.25 -2.71 -3.87
C LEU A 72 -4.30 -2.95 -2.36
N PHE A 73 -5.45 -2.65 -1.76
CA PHE A 73 -5.77 -3.02 -0.38
C PHE A 73 -6.40 -4.42 -0.37
N GLY A 74 -5.70 -5.39 0.23
CA GLY A 74 -6.03 -6.82 0.23
C GLY A 74 -6.48 -7.39 1.57
#